data_AF-A0A0F9WLX1-F1
#
_entry.id   AF-A0A0F9WLX1-F1
#
_cell.length_a   1.000
_cell.length_b   1.000
_cell.length_c   1.000
_cell.angle_alpha   90.00
_cell.angle_beta   90.00
_cell.angle_gamma   90.00
#
_symmetry.space_group_name_H-M   'P 1'
#
loop_
_entity.id
_entity.type
_entity.pdbx_description
1 polymer ?
#
loop_
_entity_poly.entity_id
_entity_poly.type
_entity_poly.pdbx_seq_one_letter_code
_entity_poly.pdbx_strand_id
1 'polypeptide(L)' 'MQQTTEITLGTIKPYGTLSGYIYLHLPQYLCKQFGISNLTSFSIIYKDGRVILEQIKEDKDEST' A
#
# COMPACT_ATOMS: atom_id res chain seq x y z
N MET A 1 -41.27 20.84 -5.16
CA MET A 1 -39.80 20.70 -5.24
C MET A 1 -39.33 20.22 -3.89
N GLN A 2 -38.86 18.98 -3.80
CA GLN A 2 -38.44 18.36 -2.53
C GLN A 2 -36.97 18.73 -2.31
N GLN A 3 -36.68 19.47 -1.23
CA GLN A 3 -35.30 19.83 -0.86
C GLN A 3 -34.61 18.61 -0.27
N THR A 4 -33.64 18.06 -0.99
CA THR A 4 -32.71 17.06 -0.48
C THR A 4 -31.75 17.76 0.47
N THR A 5 -31.90 17.57 1.78
CA THR A 5 -30.96 18.08 2.77
C THR A 5 -29.72 17.20 2.74
N GLU A 6 -28.60 17.71 2.22
CA GLU A 6 -27.30 17.04 2.31
C GLU A 6 -26.85 17.03 3.78
N ILE A 7 -26.85 15.85 4.41
CA ILE A 7 -26.35 15.69 5.77
C ILE A 7 -24.83 15.61 5.68
N THR A 8 -24.13 16.66 6.11
CA THR A 8 -22.67 16.67 6.20
C THR A 8 -22.22 15.62 7.20
N LEU A 9 -21.63 14.52 6.71
CA LEU A 9 -20.97 13.54 7.55
C LEU A 9 -19.80 14.23 8.26
N GLY A 10 -19.72 14.10 9.59
CA GLY A 10 -18.74 14.79 10.42
C GLY A 10 -17.29 14.57 9.96
N THR A 11 -16.42 15.54 10.22
CA THR A 11 -15.01 15.49 9.81
C THR A 11 -14.23 14.51 10.67
N ILE A 12 -13.66 13.46 10.07
CA ILE A 12 -12.73 12.55 10.76
C ILE A 12 -11.44 13.33 11.05
N LYS A 13 -11.09 13.47 12.33
CA LYS A 13 -9.81 14.04 12.77
C LYS A 13 -8.85 12.91 13.15
N PRO A 14 -7.58 12.97 12.75
CA PRO A 14 -6.58 12.01 13.22
C PRO A 14 -6.44 12.12 14.75
N TYR A 15 -6.63 11.00 15.46
CA TYR A 15 -6.66 10.93 16.93
C TYR A 15 -5.27 10.70 17.57
N GLY A 16 -4.24 10.45 16.76
CA GLY A 16 -2.87 10.28 17.24
C GLY A 16 -1.96 9.62 16.20
N THR A 17 -0.66 9.62 16.49
CA THR A 17 0.37 8.96 15.67
C THR A 17 0.85 7.71 16.38
N LEU A 18 0.62 6.54 15.78
CA LEU A 18 1.21 5.27 16.22
C LEU A 18 2.57 5.11 15.55
N SER A 19 3.63 4.94 16.35
CA SER A 19 4.96 4.59 15.86
C SER A 19 5.24 3.10 16.12
N GLY A 20 5.81 2.42 15.12
CA GLY A 20 6.14 1.01 15.23
C GLY A 20 6.69 0.46 13.92
N TYR A 21 7.30 -0.72 14.01
CA TYR A 21 7.73 -1.49 12.84
C TYR A 21 6.78 -2.66 12.64
N ILE A 22 6.42 -2.94 11.39
CA ILE A 22 5.68 -4.13 11.01
C ILE A 22 6.63 -4.99 10.18
N TYR A 23 6.83 -6.23 10.63
CA TYR A 23 7.59 -7.22 9.89
C TYR A 23 6.62 -8.21 9.24
N LEU A 24 6.71 -8.36 7.92
CA LEU A 24 5.94 -9.32 7.14
C LEU A 24 6.89 -10.39 6.60
N HIS A 25 6.65 -11.63 7.00
CA HIS A 25 7.39 -12.77 6.46
C HIS A 25 6.76 -13.21 5.13
N LEU A 26 7.56 -13.21 4.06
CA LEU A 26 7.17 -13.74 2.76
C LEU A 26 7.67 -15.20 2.62
N PRO A 27 6.76 -16.17 2.37
CA PRO A 27 7.15 -17.54 2.07
C PRO A 27 8.14 -17.65 0.91
N GLN A 28 9.14 -18.53 1.06
CA GLN A 28 10.24 -18.67 0.09
C GLN A 28 9.77 -18.99 -1.33
N TYR A 29 8.67 -19.75 -1.49
CA TYR A 29 8.14 -20.09 -2.81
C TYR A 29 7.57 -18.86 -3.53
N LEU A 30 6.96 -17.91 -2.80
CA LEU A 30 6.52 -16.63 -3.37
C LEU A 30 7.72 -15.80 -3.79
N CYS A 31 8.76 -15.76 -2.97
CA CYS A 31 9.97 -15.03 -3.33
C CYS A 31 10.58 -15.54 -4.64
N LYS A 32 10.61 -16.86 -4.85
CA LYS A 32 11.07 -17.47 -6.10
C LYS A 32 10.14 -17.16 -7.28
N GLN A 33 8.83 -17.27 -7.08
CA GLN A 33 7.83 -17.05 -8.13
C GLN A 33 7.84 -15.61 -8.66
N PHE A 34 8.05 -14.63 -7.78
CA PHE A 34 8.02 -13.20 -8.11
C PHE A 34 9.43 -12.58 -8.27
N GLY A 35 10.51 -13.38 -8.16
CA GLY A 35 11.88 -12.86 -8.26
C GLY A 35 12.24 -11.86 -7.16
N ILE A 36 11.69 -12.03 -5.96
CA ILE A 36 11.92 -11.16 -4.81
C ILE A 36 13.27 -11.51 -4.17
N SER A 37 14.10 -10.50 -3.99
CA SER A 37 15.36 -10.55 -3.26
C SER A 37 15.35 -9.55 -2.10
N ASN A 38 16.43 -9.52 -1.32
CA ASN A 38 16.64 -8.51 -0.29
C ASN A 38 16.82 -7.07 -0.82
N LEU A 39 16.98 -6.91 -2.14
CA LEU A 39 17.08 -5.61 -2.82
C LEU A 39 15.75 -5.19 -3.46
N THR A 40 14.72 -6.02 -3.37
CA THR A 40 13.43 -5.71 -3.97
C THR A 40 12.70 -4.63 -3.16
N SER A 41 12.41 -3.53 -3.84
CA SER A 41 11.59 -2.44 -3.29
C SER A 41 10.10 -2.72 -3.51
N PHE A 42 9.27 -2.38 -2.53
CA PHE A 42 7.82 -2.51 -2.60
C PHE A 42 7.14 -1.17 -2.37
N SER A 43 6.09 -0.90 -3.13
CA SER A 43 5.09 0.12 -2.83
C SER A 43 4.00 -0.49 -1.95
N ILE A 44 3.60 0.24 -0.90
CA ILE A 44 2.53 -0.19 0.01
C ILE A 44 1.29 0.66 -0.28
N ILE A 45 0.21 0.01 -0.71
CA ILE A 45 -1.04 0.66 -1.09
C ILE A 45 -2.18 0.12 -0.22
N TYR A 46 -3.06 0.99 0.26
CA TYR A 46 -4.32 0.59 0.90
C TYR A 46 -5.48 0.76 -0.08
N LYS A 47 -6.14 -0.35 -0.43
CA LYS A 47 -7.25 -0.37 -1.39
C LYS A 47 -8.29 -1.41 -0.98
N ASP A 48 -9.57 -1.03 -1.01
CA ASP A 48 -10.71 -1.92 -0.73
C ASP A 48 -10.60 -2.70 0.59
N GLY A 49 -10.09 -2.03 1.65
CA GLY A 49 -9.90 -2.65 2.95
C GLY A 49 -8.65 -3.52 3.08
N ARG A 50 -7.81 -3.59 2.04
CA ARG A 50 -6.64 -4.48 1.98
C ARG A 50 -5.35 -3.68 1.82
N VAL A 51 -4.28 -4.21 2.42
CA VAL A 51 -2.91 -3.75 2.18
C VAL A 51 -2.36 -4.55 0.99
N ILE A 52 -1.90 -3.85 -0.03
CA ILE A 52 -1.33 -4.40 -1.25
C ILE A 52 0.16 -4.03 -1.27
N LEU A 53 1.01 -5.05 -1.48
CA LEU A 53 2.44 -4.88 -1.71
C LEU A 53 2.70 -5.03 -3.21
N GLU A 54 3.02 -3.94 -3.89
CA GLU A 54 3.39 -3.96 -5.31
C GLU A 54 4.90 -3.88 -5.45
N GLN A 55 5.49 -4.82 -6.20
CA GLN A 55 6.92 -4.79 -6.48
C GLN A 55 7.25 -3.61 -7.41
N ILE A 56 8.16 -2.75 -6.98
CA ILE A 56 8.69 -1.67 -7.81
C ILE A 56 9.70 -2.31 -8.75
N LYS A 57 9.33 -2.43 -10.03
CA LYS A 57 10.28 -2.80 -11.07
C LYS A 57 11.06 -1.54 -11.42
N GLU A 58 12.35 -1.52 -11.10
CA GLU A 58 13.24 -0.54 -11.71
C GLU A 58 13.28 -0.89 -13.21
N ASP A 59 12.64 -0.05 -14.03
CA ASP A 59 13.01 -0.01 -15.44
C ASP A 59 14.49 0.38 -15.47
N LYS A 60 15.35 -0.60 -15.76
CA LYS A 60 16.67 -0.31 -16.28
C LYS A 60 16.46 0.28 -17.66
N ASP A 61 16.12 1.56 -17.69
CA ASP A 61 16.07 2.33 -18.91
C ASP A 61 17.49 2.32 -19.51
N GLU A 62 17.55 1.90 -20.76
CA GLU A 62 18.73 1.74 -21.59
C GLU A 62 19.47 3.07 -21.71
N SER A 63 20.46 3.30 -20.86
CA SER A 63 21.42 4.39 -21.07
C SER A 63 22.66 3.82 -21.73
N THR A 64 22.59 3.83 -23.06
CA THR A 64 23.69 3.69 -24.03
C THR A 64 24.88 4.58 -23.66
#